data_AF-A0A838EM32-F1
#
_entry.id   AF-A0A838EM32-F1
#
_cell.length_a   1.000
_cell.length_b   1.000
_cell.length_c   1.000
_cell.angle_alpha   90.00
_cell.angle_beta   90.00
_cell.angle_gamma   90.00
#
_symmetry.space_group_name_H-M   'P 1'
#
loop_
_entity.id
_entity.type
_entity.pdbx_description
1 polymer ?
#
loop_
_entity_poly.entity_id
_entity_poly.type
_entity_poly.pdbx_seq_one_letter_code
_entity_poly.pdbx_strand_id
1 'polypeptide(L)'
;MRHLQVERAQYEADLAQRRYLKVDPDNRLVACVLEAEWNGKLRELEAARAVEEQENQIDQHQVDAQERVQIEAVPERFRQFWTDPKTTVRERKRAVRLLMEDVTVHKADQIVAHIRFKGGATQTITVALPPPFAQSRLTAPSTLEAIDRLLDAYTDAQVAEQLNQQGYRTFDGLLFESMHVCQLRRHHGLPDRYARLRAQGLLTADELAQHHGVTAQTIWRWYRQGRIVGICYNDRRSSLFPLQEVDQQRLTTELS
;
A
#
# COMPACT_ATOMS: atom_id res chain seq x y z
N MET A 1 38.08 -3.92 -23.87
CA MET A 1 38.97 -5.10 -23.76
C MET A 1 39.42 -5.60 -25.13
N ARG A 2 38.54 -5.66 -26.15
CA ARG A 2 38.82 -6.15 -27.52
C ARG A 2 39.83 -5.30 -28.31
N HIS A 3 39.52 -4.01 -28.48
CA HIS A 3 40.40 -3.03 -29.13
C HIS A 3 41.83 -2.98 -28.53
N LEU A 4 41.93 -3.20 -27.21
CA LEU A 4 43.22 -3.21 -26.49
C LEU A 4 44.11 -4.40 -26.90
N GLN A 5 43.52 -5.55 -27.28
CA GLN A 5 44.28 -6.70 -27.77
C GLN A 5 44.85 -6.46 -29.17
N VAL A 6 44.07 -5.84 -30.05
CA VAL A 6 44.52 -5.44 -31.39
C VAL A 6 45.60 -4.36 -31.32
N GLU A 7 45.43 -3.34 -30.47
CA GLU A 7 46.45 -2.32 -30.22
C GLU A 7 47.77 -2.92 -29.71
N ARG A 8 47.70 -3.88 -28.79
CA ARG A 8 48.89 -4.56 -28.28
C ARG A 8 49.60 -5.36 -29.37
N ALA A 9 48.85 -6.15 -30.15
CA ALA A 9 49.40 -6.93 -31.25
C ALA A 9 50.04 -6.01 -32.33
N GLN A 10 49.42 -4.85 -32.58
CA GLN A 10 49.95 -3.83 -33.49
C GLN A 10 51.29 -3.29 -32.99
N TYR A 11 51.35 -2.91 -31.72
CA TYR A 11 52.58 -2.40 -31.10
C TYR A 11 53.72 -3.43 -31.16
N GLU A 12 53.44 -4.70 -30.88
CA GLU A 12 54.44 -5.76 -30.93
C GLU A 12 54.94 -6.03 -32.37
N ALA A 13 54.05 -5.97 -33.37
CA ALA A 13 54.42 -6.07 -34.78
C ALA A 13 55.27 -4.88 -35.26
N ASP A 14 54.91 -3.66 -34.89
CA ASP A 14 55.67 -2.44 -35.23
C ASP A 14 57.05 -2.44 -34.57
N LEU A 15 57.15 -2.95 -33.33
CA LEU A 15 58.43 -3.08 -32.63
C LEU A 15 59.34 -4.11 -33.32
N ALA A 16 58.80 -5.27 -33.70
CA ALA A 16 59.55 -6.28 -34.45
C ALA A 16 60.02 -5.75 -35.81
N GLN A 17 59.16 -5.01 -36.52
CA GLN A 17 59.53 -4.34 -37.78
C GLN A 17 60.70 -3.38 -37.59
N ARG A 18 60.66 -2.51 -36.56
CA ARG A 18 61.74 -1.55 -36.28
C ARG A 18 63.05 -2.24 -35.92
N ARG A 19 63.00 -3.41 -35.27
CA ARG A 19 64.21 -4.21 -34.98
C ARG A 19 64.81 -4.77 -36.26
N TYR A 20 63.98 -5.36 -37.12
CA TYR A 20 64.40 -5.88 -38.42
C TYR A 20 65.04 -4.79 -39.30
N LEU A 21 64.39 -3.62 -39.43
CA LEU A 21 64.88 -2.50 -40.26
C LEU A 21 66.19 -1.85 -39.75
N LYS A 22 66.58 -2.11 -38.49
CA LYS A 22 67.81 -1.56 -37.89
C LYS A 22 69.00 -2.52 -37.95
N VAL A 23 68.81 -3.76 -38.40
CA VAL A 23 69.91 -4.73 -38.51
C VAL A 23 70.81 -4.39 -39.68
N ASP A 24 72.12 -4.50 -39.43
CA ASP A 24 73.15 -4.40 -40.46
C ASP A 24 73.00 -5.56 -41.47
N PRO A 25 72.91 -5.27 -42.79
CA PRO A 25 72.80 -6.29 -43.84
C PRO A 25 73.90 -7.37 -43.82
N ASP A 26 75.09 -7.08 -43.30
CA ASP A 26 76.18 -8.04 -43.22
C ASP A 26 75.90 -9.12 -42.15
N ASN A 27 75.00 -8.86 -41.20
CA ASN A 27 74.57 -9.80 -40.16
C ASN A 27 73.37 -10.67 -40.62
N ARG A 28 73.53 -11.38 -41.74
CA ARG A 28 72.46 -12.15 -42.41
C ARG A 28 71.68 -13.10 -41.49
N LEU A 29 72.36 -13.82 -40.60
CA LEU A 29 71.69 -14.76 -39.68
C LEU A 29 70.76 -14.03 -38.70
N VAL A 30 71.16 -12.85 -38.23
CA VAL A 30 70.35 -12.02 -37.32
C VAL A 30 69.15 -11.45 -38.08
N ALA A 31 69.35 -11.00 -39.32
CA ALA A 31 68.27 -10.53 -40.18
C ALA A 31 67.20 -11.61 -40.41
N CYS A 32 67.60 -12.85 -40.71
CA CYS A 32 66.66 -13.96 -40.91
C CYS A 32 65.85 -14.30 -39.64
N VAL A 33 66.46 -14.22 -38.45
CA VAL A 33 65.75 -14.46 -37.19
C VAL A 33 64.74 -13.35 -36.90
N LEU A 34 65.12 -12.09 -37.08
CA LEU A 34 64.22 -10.95 -36.86
C LEU A 34 63.10 -10.88 -37.90
N GLU A 35 63.36 -11.30 -39.14
CA GLU A 35 62.33 -11.46 -40.17
C GLU A 35 61.30 -12.52 -39.76
N ALA A 36 61.76 -13.68 -39.25
CA ALA A 36 60.88 -14.73 -38.75
C ALA A 36 60.06 -14.25 -37.54
N GLU A 37 60.67 -13.50 -36.62
CA GLU A 37 59.99 -12.89 -35.47
C GLU A 37 58.92 -11.88 -35.93
N TRP A 38 59.25 -10.99 -36.87
CA TRP A 38 58.31 -10.01 -37.41
C TRP A 38 57.15 -10.69 -38.14
N ASN A 39 57.42 -11.70 -38.96
CA ASN A 39 56.38 -12.51 -39.61
C ASN A 39 55.48 -13.23 -38.59
N GLY A 40 56.04 -13.70 -37.47
CA GLY A 40 55.27 -14.24 -36.35
C GLY A 40 54.30 -13.20 -35.77
N LYS A 41 54.80 -11.99 -35.49
CA LYS A 41 53.99 -10.89 -34.94
C LYS A 41 52.93 -10.37 -35.91
N LEU A 42 53.19 -10.37 -37.21
CA LEU A 42 52.17 -10.04 -38.22
C LEU A 42 51.01 -11.03 -38.23
N ARG A 43 51.28 -12.34 -38.10
CA ARG A 43 50.22 -13.35 -38.00
C ARG A 43 49.38 -13.22 -36.73
N GLU A 44 50.02 -12.88 -35.60
CA GLU A 44 49.31 -12.62 -34.34
C GLU A 44 48.38 -11.42 -34.46
N LEU A 45 48.83 -10.35 -35.12
CA LEU A 45 48.01 -9.16 -35.41
C LEU A 45 46.84 -9.48 -36.34
N GLU A 46 47.06 -10.25 -37.39
CA GLU A 46 45.99 -10.69 -38.31
C GLU A 46 44.94 -11.53 -37.59
N ALA A 47 45.37 -12.46 -36.73
CA ALA A 47 44.46 -13.26 -35.92
C ALA A 47 43.63 -12.39 -34.96
N ALA A 48 44.25 -11.42 -34.28
CA ALA A 48 43.54 -10.50 -33.38
C ALA A 48 42.50 -9.65 -34.12
N ARG A 49 42.84 -9.14 -35.31
CA ARG A 49 41.92 -8.38 -36.17
C ARG A 49 40.77 -9.24 -36.69
N ALA A 50 41.03 -10.49 -37.08
CA ALA A 50 39.99 -11.40 -37.56
C ALA A 50 38.96 -11.72 -36.46
N VAL A 51 39.40 -11.89 -35.21
CA VAL A 51 38.50 -12.06 -34.06
C VAL A 51 37.65 -10.80 -33.83
N GLU A 52 38.26 -9.62 -33.84
CA GLU A 52 37.52 -8.36 -33.68
C GLU A 52 36.49 -8.16 -34.81
N GLU A 53 36.85 -8.46 -36.06
CA GLU A 53 35.97 -8.34 -37.22
C GLU A 53 34.80 -9.35 -37.17
N GLN A 54 35.07 -10.62 -36.82
CA GLN A 54 34.02 -11.63 -36.68
C GLN A 54 33.05 -11.28 -35.56
N GLU A 55 33.54 -10.77 -34.43
CA GLU A 55 32.67 -10.33 -33.33
C GLU A 55 31.91 -9.05 -33.69
N ASN A 56 32.53 -8.10 -34.41
CA ASN A 56 31.85 -6.93 -34.93
C ASN A 56 30.71 -7.32 -35.88
N GLN A 57 30.88 -8.34 -36.71
CA GLN A 57 29.82 -8.86 -37.60
C GLN A 57 28.68 -9.53 -36.83
N ILE A 58 28.97 -10.16 -35.69
CA ILE A 58 27.96 -10.71 -34.77
C ILE A 58 27.21 -9.57 -34.07
N ASP A 59 27.92 -8.56 -33.56
CA ASP A 59 27.34 -7.37 -32.92
C ASP A 59 26.56 -6.51 -33.94
N GLN A 60 26.91 -6.60 -35.23
CA GLN A 60 26.22 -6.00 -36.37
C GLN A 60 25.08 -6.84 -36.95
N HIS A 61 24.63 -7.94 -36.30
CA HIS A 61 23.30 -8.49 -36.62
C HIS A 61 22.25 -7.41 -36.36
N GLN A 62 21.98 -6.63 -37.41
CA GLN A 62 21.03 -5.54 -37.40
C GLN A 62 19.66 -6.14 -37.12
N VAL A 63 19.00 -5.58 -36.10
CA VAL A 63 17.61 -5.88 -35.79
C VAL A 63 16.80 -5.82 -37.08
N ASP A 64 16.32 -6.96 -37.56
CA ASP A 64 15.58 -7.06 -38.82
C ASP A 64 14.28 -6.24 -38.73
N ALA A 65 13.71 -5.87 -39.87
CA ALA A 65 12.43 -5.16 -39.93
C ALA A 65 11.34 -5.89 -39.13
N GLN A 66 11.33 -7.24 -39.16
CA GLN A 66 10.39 -8.02 -38.36
C GLN A 66 10.65 -7.88 -36.85
N GLU A 67 11.90 -7.91 -36.42
CA GLU A 67 12.28 -7.76 -35.01
C GLU A 67 11.95 -6.35 -34.49
N ARG A 68 12.15 -5.31 -35.30
CA ARG A 68 11.75 -3.94 -34.96
C ARG A 68 10.26 -3.83 -34.69
N VAL A 69 9.43 -4.42 -35.56
CA VAL A 69 7.97 -4.45 -35.36
C VAL A 69 7.60 -5.21 -34.08
N GLN A 70 8.29 -6.31 -33.76
CA GLN A 70 8.05 -7.03 -32.51
C GLN A 70 8.41 -6.20 -31.28
N ILE A 71 9.54 -5.46 -31.32
CA ILE A 71 9.98 -4.58 -30.24
C ILE A 71 9.00 -3.41 -30.04
N GLU A 72 8.54 -2.79 -31.12
CA GLU A 72 7.56 -1.70 -31.08
C GLU A 72 6.22 -2.14 -30.49
N ALA A 73 5.85 -3.42 -30.62
CA ALA A 73 4.63 -3.98 -30.04
C ALA A 73 4.75 -4.33 -28.54
N VAL A 74 5.97 -4.38 -27.97
CA VAL A 74 6.20 -4.80 -26.58
C VAL A 74 5.45 -3.93 -25.56
N PRO A 75 5.47 -2.58 -25.62
CA PRO A 75 4.80 -1.75 -24.63
C PRO A 75 3.29 -2.02 -24.54
N GLU A 76 2.64 -2.23 -25.68
CA GLU A 76 1.20 -2.49 -25.74
C GLU A 76 0.87 -3.89 -25.22
N ARG A 77 1.65 -4.91 -25.61
CA ARG A 77 1.50 -6.27 -25.04
C ARG A 77 1.72 -6.29 -23.53
N PHE A 78 2.70 -5.53 -23.03
CA PHE A 78 2.93 -5.40 -21.59
C PHE A 78 1.75 -4.73 -20.88
N ARG A 79 1.16 -3.68 -21.47
CA ARG A 79 -0.03 -3.02 -20.92
C ARG A 79 -1.23 -3.96 -20.84
N GLN A 80 -1.48 -4.74 -21.89
CA GLN A 80 -2.54 -5.74 -21.92
C GLN A 80 -2.34 -6.80 -20.82
N PHE A 81 -1.13 -7.36 -20.72
CA PHE A 81 -0.75 -8.28 -19.65
C PHE A 81 -0.93 -7.66 -18.25
N TRP A 82 -0.53 -6.40 -18.06
CA TRP A 82 -0.60 -5.77 -16.75
C TRP A 82 -2.05 -5.56 -16.27
N THR A 83 -2.95 -5.23 -17.18
CA THR A 83 -4.35 -4.88 -16.90
C THR A 83 -5.27 -6.10 -16.86
N ASP A 84 -4.84 -7.24 -17.38
CA ASP A 84 -5.66 -8.47 -17.40
C ASP A 84 -5.99 -8.92 -15.97
N PRO A 85 -7.29 -9.05 -15.61
CA PRO A 85 -7.72 -9.51 -14.29
C PRO A 85 -7.32 -10.97 -14.01
N LYS A 86 -7.03 -11.78 -15.04
CA LYS A 86 -6.55 -13.16 -14.89
C LYS A 86 -5.08 -13.21 -14.48
N THR A 87 -4.32 -12.14 -14.68
CA THR A 87 -2.91 -12.09 -14.29
C THR A 87 -2.77 -11.95 -12.79
N THR A 88 -2.08 -12.93 -12.20
CA THR A 88 -1.84 -12.98 -10.76
C THR A 88 -0.81 -11.93 -10.32
N VAL A 89 -0.86 -11.55 -9.03
CA VAL A 89 0.14 -10.68 -8.42
C VAL A 89 1.56 -11.24 -8.56
N ARG A 90 1.70 -12.58 -8.52
CA ARG A 90 2.99 -13.27 -8.69
C ARG A 90 3.55 -13.06 -10.10
N GLU A 91 2.71 -13.15 -11.13
CA GLU A 91 3.12 -12.93 -12.52
C GLU A 91 3.50 -11.47 -12.77
N ARG A 92 2.69 -10.52 -12.29
CA ARG A 92 3.01 -9.08 -12.36
C ARG A 92 4.35 -8.78 -11.70
N LYS A 93 4.61 -9.35 -10.52
CA LYS A 93 5.90 -9.19 -9.81
C LYS A 93 7.08 -9.77 -10.60
N ARG A 94 6.90 -10.93 -11.26
CA ARG A 94 7.95 -11.51 -12.14
C ARG A 94 8.24 -10.61 -13.33
N ALA A 95 7.21 -10.07 -13.99
CA ALA A 95 7.37 -9.20 -15.16
C ALA A 95 8.14 -7.92 -14.81
N VAL A 96 7.77 -7.25 -13.71
CA VAL A 96 8.47 -6.06 -13.22
C VAL A 96 9.95 -6.34 -12.92
N ARG A 97 10.27 -7.52 -12.37
CA ARG A 97 11.65 -7.91 -12.07
C ARG A 97 12.52 -8.08 -13.32
N LEU A 98 11.93 -8.30 -14.49
CA LEU A 98 12.67 -8.33 -15.76
C LEU A 98 13.02 -6.92 -16.26
N LEU A 99 12.23 -5.92 -15.89
CA LEU A 99 12.42 -4.53 -16.31
C LEU A 99 13.34 -3.76 -15.37
N MET A 100 13.32 -4.08 -14.08
CA MET A 100 14.06 -3.34 -13.06
C MET A 100 15.45 -3.94 -12.82
N GLU A 101 16.46 -3.07 -12.75
CA GLU A 101 17.80 -3.40 -12.23
C GLU A 101 17.75 -3.41 -10.70
N ASP A 102 17.36 -2.29 -10.10
CA ASP A 102 17.21 -2.13 -8.67
C ASP A 102 16.25 -0.98 -8.31
N VAL A 103 15.91 -0.95 -7.02
CA VAL A 103 15.15 0.15 -6.41
C VAL A 103 15.86 0.54 -5.14
N THR A 104 16.25 1.81 -5.03
CA THR A 104 16.79 2.39 -3.81
C THR A 104 15.70 3.23 -3.16
N VAL A 105 15.32 2.86 -1.94
CA VAL A 105 14.29 3.58 -1.17
C VAL A 105 14.94 4.34 -0.03
N HIS A 106 14.69 5.64 0.02
CA HIS A 106 15.13 6.54 1.09
C HIS A 106 13.92 7.12 1.82
N LYS A 107 13.96 7.12 3.15
CA LYS A 107 12.91 7.67 4.00
C LYS A 107 13.49 8.82 4.84
N ALA A 108 13.00 10.03 4.59
CA ALA A 108 13.24 11.22 5.44
C ALA A 108 11.90 11.89 5.74
N ASP A 109 11.67 13.11 5.25
CA ASP A 109 10.39 13.84 5.33
C ASP A 109 9.37 13.36 4.29
N GLN A 110 9.80 12.49 3.39
CA GLN A 110 9.01 11.75 2.40
C GLN A 110 9.71 10.43 2.07
N ILE A 111 8.97 9.50 1.47
CA ILE A 111 9.51 8.26 0.92
C ILE A 111 9.89 8.53 -0.53
N VAL A 112 11.18 8.49 -0.84
CA VAL A 112 11.72 8.65 -2.19
C VAL A 112 12.23 7.30 -2.67
N ALA A 113 11.70 6.83 -3.79
CA ALA A 113 12.13 5.61 -4.45
C ALA A 113 12.81 5.96 -5.78
N HIS A 114 14.11 5.68 -5.87
CA HIS A 114 14.87 5.75 -7.12
C HIS A 114 14.84 4.37 -7.78
N ILE A 115 14.34 4.33 -9.00
CA ILE A 115 14.19 3.13 -9.82
C ILE A 115 15.22 3.19 -10.93
N ARG A 116 15.98 2.11 -11.08
CA ARG A 116 16.87 1.91 -12.23
C ARG A 116 16.34 0.75 -13.06
N PHE A 117 16.18 0.99 -14.36
CA PHE A 117 15.72 -0.04 -15.29
C PHE A 117 16.89 -0.73 -15.99
N LYS A 118 16.66 -1.96 -16.42
CA LYS A 118 17.51 -2.65 -17.38
C LYS A 118 17.55 -1.80 -18.65
N GLY A 119 18.75 -1.36 -19.07
CA GLY A 119 18.93 -0.41 -20.16
C GLY A 119 19.29 1.02 -19.72
N GLY A 120 19.45 1.27 -18.41
CA GLY A 120 20.05 2.51 -17.89
C GLY A 120 19.08 3.68 -17.67
N ALA A 121 17.81 3.53 -18.07
CA ALA A 121 16.78 4.51 -17.74
C ALA A 121 16.59 4.58 -16.21
N THR A 122 16.31 5.77 -15.70
CA THR A 122 16.06 6.01 -14.26
C THR A 122 14.77 6.78 -14.06
N GLN A 123 14.09 6.51 -12.96
CA GLN A 123 12.88 7.20 -12.56
C GLN A 123 12.87 7.42 -11.05
N THR A 124 12.37 8.56 -10.60
CA THR A 124 12.20 8.86 -9.17
C THR A 124 10.73 9.01 -8.84
N ILE A 125 10.27 8.29 -7.82
CA ILE A 125 8.91 8.37 -7.28
C ILE A 125 9.01 8.92 -5.87
N THR A 126 8.17 9.91 -5.56
CA THR A 126 8.09 10.51 -4.23
C THR A 126 6.69 10.30 -3.66
N VAL A 127 6.61 9.79 -2.45
CA VAL A 127 5.37 9.52 -1.72
C VAL A 127 5.47 10.16 -0.34
N ALA A 128 4.42 10.87 0.09
CA ALA A 128 4.35 11.42 1.45
C ALA A 128 4.45 10.32 2.51
N LEU A 129 4.97 10.63 3.70
CA LEU A 129 4.90 9.65 4.79
C LEU A 129 3.45 9.37 5.16
N PRO A 130 3.10 8.09 5.43
CA PRO A 130 1.87 7.82 6.14
C PRO A 130 1.90 8.50 7.52
N PRO A 131 0.74 8.88 8.07
CA PRO A 131 0.68 9.44 9.41
C PRO A 131 1.31 8.46 10.43
N PRO A 132 1.87 8.97 11.54
CA PRO A 132 2.41 8.14 12.61
C PRO A 132 1.44 7.03 13.02
N PHE A 133 1.94 5.84 13.36
CA PHE A 133 1.12 4.66 13.68
C PHE A 133 0.03 4.93 14.74
N ALA A 134 0.32 5.79 15.72
CA ALA A 134 -0.65 6.21 16.73
C ALA A 134 -1.79 7.06 16.14
N GLN A 135 -1.48 7.92 15.15
CA GLN A 135 -2.45 8.76 14.46
C GLN A 135 -3.20 7.99 13.37
N SER A 136 -2.56 7.00 12.73
CA SER A 136 -3.24 6.19 11.71
C SER A 136 -4.42 5.43 12.33
N ARG A 137 -4.29 4.92 13.57
CA ARG A 137 -5.38 4.24 14.29
C ARG A 137 -6.46 5.17 14.84
N LEU A 138 -6.34 6.49 14.69
CA LEU A 138 -7.38 7.40 15.15
C LEU A 138 -8.61 7.27 14.26
N THR A 139 -9.75 7.05 14.89
CA THR A 139 -11.04 7.13 14.20
C THR A 139 -11.22 8.54 13.67
N ALA A 140 -11.65 8.66 12.41
CA ALA A 140 -11.81 9.96 11.77
C ALA A 140 -12.72 10.88 12.61
N PRO A 141 -12.43 12.18 12.73
CA PRO A 141 -13.24 13.11 13.52
C PRO A 141 -14.72 13.09 13.13
N SER A 142 -15.01 12.97 11.83
CA SER A 142 -16.37 12.85 11.31
C SER A 142 -17.13 11.62 11.84
N THR A 143 -16.43 10.51 12.04
CA THR A 143 -17.01 9.29 12.63
C THR A 143 -17.32 9.51 14.13
N LEU A 144 -16.48 10.24 14.85
CA LEU A 144 -16.74 10.59 16.26
C LEU A 144 -17.95 11.52 16.39
N GLU A 145 -18.07 12.52 15.52
CA GLU A 145 -19.25 13.40 15.45
C GLU A 145 -20.52 12.63 15.07
N ALA A 146 -20.42 11.62 14.21
CA ALA A 146 -21.54 10.74 13.89
C ALA A 146 -21.96 9.90 15.11
N ILE A 147 -20.99 9.30 15.82
CA ILE A 147 -21.25 8.57 17.07
C ILE A 147 -21.94 9.48 18.09
N ASP A 148 -21.39 10.68 18.29
CA ASP A 148 -21.88 11.64 19.28
C ASP A 148 -23.35 12.02 19.03
N ARG A 149 -23.72 12.31 17.78
CA ARG A 149 -25.13 12.59 17.42
C ARG A 149 -26.03 11.38 17.54
N LEU A 150 -25.57 10.19 17.14
CA LEU A 150 -26.40 8.99 17.16
C LEU A 150 -26.70 8.51 18.59
N LEU A 151 -25.82 8.78 19.55
CA LEU A 151 -26.02 8.42 20.97
C LEU A 151 -27.22 9.13 21.61
N ASP A 152 -27.70 10.24 21.05
CA ASP A 152 -28.92 10.92 21.49
C ASP A 152 -30.18 10.07 21.24
N ALA A 153 -30.19 9.26 20.17
CA ALA A 153 -31.35 8.48 19.74
C ALA A 153 -31.19 6.96 19.89
N TYR A 154 -29.96 6.44 19.89
CA TYR A 154 -29.67 5.01 19.77
C TYR A 154 -28.73 4.49 20.85
N THR A 155 -28.86 3.21 21.21
CA THR A 155 -27.91 2.49 22.09
C THR A 155 -26.59 2.17 21.36
N ASP A 156 -25.53 1.80 22.08
CA ASP A 156 -24.21 1.51 21.48
C ASP A 156 -24.30 0.47 20.32
N ALA A 157 -25.11 -0.59 20.44
CA ALA A 157 -25.33 -1.54 19.34
C ALA A 157 -26.07 -0.93 18.14
N GLN A 158 -27.10 -0.13 18.39
CA GLN A 158 -27.89 0.52 17.34
C GLN A 158 -27.09 1.62 16.64
N VAL A 159 -26.22 2.34 17.37
CA VAL A 159 -25.26 3.29 16.79
C VAL A 159 -24.32 2.55 15.85
N ALA A 160 -23.79 1.39 16.24
CA ALA A 160 -22.92 0.59 15.38
C ALA A 160 -23.64 0.17 14.08
N GLU A 161 -24.90 -0.26 14.19
CA GLU A 161 -25.73 -0.60 13.03
C GLU A 161 -25.95 0.61 12.11
N GLN A 162 -26.31 1.77 12.66
CA GLN A 162 -26.52 3.01 11.91
C GLN A 162 -25.24 3.49 11.20
N LEU A 163 -24.08 3.41 11.87
CA LEU A 163 -22.79 3.73 11.25
C LEU A 163 -22.50 2.81 10.06
N ASN A 164 -22.75 1.51 10.21
CA ASN A 164 -22.54 0.54 9.15
C ASN A 164 -23.44 0.80 7.93
N GLN A 165 -24.72 1.13 8.17
CA GLN A 165 -25.70 1.50 7.15
C GLN A 165 -25.30 2.78 6.41
N GLN A 166 -24.73 3.76 7.11
CA GLN A 166 -24.22 5.01 6.54
C GLN A 166 -22.86 4.86 5.84
N GLY A 167 -22.28 3.66 5.82
CA GLY A 167 -21.03 3.36 5.12
C GLY A 167 -19.75 3.62 5.93
N TYR A 168 -19.86 4.00 7.21
CA TYR A 168 -18.68 4.14 8.07
C TYR A 168 -18.05 2.77 8.34
N ARG A 169 -16.72 2.74 8.42
CA ARG A 169 -15.92 1.55 8.73
C ARG A 169 -14.88 1.87 9.80
N THR A 170 -14.44 0.85 10.51
CA THR A 170 -13.32 0.99 11.46
C THR A 170 -12.03 1.32 10.70
N PHE A 171 -10.97 1.67 11.43
CA PHE A 171 -9.66 1.91 10.82
C PHE A 171 -9.16 0.71 9.98
N ASP A 172 -9.45 -0.51 10.42
CA ASP A 172 -9.08 -1.75 9.71
C ASP A 172 -10.04 -2.09 8.55
N GLY A 173 -10.98 -1.19 8.21
CA GLY A 173 -11.96 -1.38 7.15
C GLY A 173 -13.10 -2.34 7.49
N LEU A 174 -13.23 -2.72 8.76
CA LEU A 174 -14.25 -3.65 9.24
C LEU A 174 -15.55 -2.92 9.61
N LEU A 175 -16.61 -3.70 9.83
CA LEU A 175 -17.89 -3.20 10.35
C LEU A 175 -17.74 -2.80 11.82
N PHE A 176 -18.52 -1.81 12.23
CA PHE A 176 -18.68 -1.42 13.63
C PHE A 176 -19.50 -2.45 14.40
N GLU A 177 -19.14 -2.62 15.66
CA GLU A 177 -19.86 -3.43 16.65
C GLU A 177 -20.11 -2.58 17.90
N SER A 178 -21.04 -3.00 18.76
CA SER A 178 -21.36 -2.28 20.02
C SER A 178 -20.10 -2.01 20.86
N MET A 179 -19.19 -2.99 20.94
CA MET A 179 -17.93 -2.83 21.68
C MET A 179 -17.03 -1.73 21.10
N HIS A 180 -16.95 -1.60 19.77
CA HIS A 180 -16.17 -0.54 19.12
C HIS A 180 -16.72 0.85 19.51
N VAL A 181 -18.04 1.03 19.45
CA VAL A 181 -18.70 2.30 19.84
C VAL A 181 -18.45 2.59 21.33
N CYS A 182 -18.62 1.60 22.20
CA CYS A 182 -18.39 1.74 23.64
C CYS A 182 -16.94 2.14 23.96
N GLN A 183 -15.94 1.54 23.30
CA GLN A 183 -14.53 1.91 23.48
C GLN A 183 -14.25 3.33 23.00
N LEU A 184 -14.71 3.70 21.80
CA LEU A 184 -14.53 5.03 21.25
C LEU A 184 -15.16 6.10 22.14
N ARG A 185 -16.39 5.86 22.58
CA ARG A 185 -17.10 6.74 23.51
C ARG A 185 -16.30 6.97 24.79
N ARG A 186 -15.80 5.89 25.43
CA ARG A 186 -14.99 6.00 26.66
C ARG A 186 -13.67 6.70 26.44
N HIS A 187 -12.97 6.38 25.35
CA HIS A 187 -11.67 6.95 25.03
C HIS A 187 -11.75 8.46 24.74
N HIS A 188 -12.83 8.89 24.08
CA HIS A 188 -13.07 10.28 23.72
C HIS A 188 -13.96 11.04 24.73
N GLY A 189 -14.29 10.44 25.87
CA GLY A 189 -15.06 11.09 26.94
C GLY A 189 -16.50 11.46 26.55
N LEU A 190 -17.07 10.81 25.53
CA LEU A 190 -18.42 11.08 25.07
C LEU A 190 -19.44 10.56 26.11
N PRO A 191 -20.45 11.35 26.51
CA PRO A 191 -21.48 10.90 27.44
C PRO A 191 -22.24 9.70 26.89
N ASP A 192 -22.47 8.70 27.73
CA ASP A 192 -23.33 7.59 27.35
C ASP A 192 -24.80 8.00 27.30
N ARG A 193 -25.59 7.13 26.68
CA ARG A 193 -27.02 7.36 26.51
C ARG A 193 -27.75 7.51 27.85
N TYR A 194 -27.29 6.83 28.91
CA TYR A 194 -27.85 6.99 30.25
C TYR A 194 -27.65 8.42 30.74
N ALA A 195 -26.41 8.93 30.72
CA ALA A 195 -26.09 10.29 31.15
C ALA A 195 -26.84 11.34 30.34
N ARG A 196 -26.98 11.15 29.02
CA ARG A 196 -27.75 12.03 28.14
C ARG A 196 -29.22 12.08 28.51
N LEU A 197 -29.86 10.93 28.69
CA LEU A 197 -31.28 10.87 29.07
C LEU A 197 -31.51 11.41 30.49
N ARG A 198 -30.57 11.20 31.41
CA ARG A 198 -30.63 11.83 32.74
C ARG A 198 -30.54 13.35 32.65
N ALA A 199 -29.66 13.89 31.80
CA ALA A 199 -29.55 15.32 31.56
C ALA A 199 -30.82 15.92 30.91
N GLN A 200 -31.57 15.11 30.15
CA GLN A 200 -32.89 15.46 29.62
C GLN A 200 -34.03 15.36 30.66
N GLY A 201 -33.73 14.99 31.91
CA GLY A 201 -34.70 14.92 32.99
C GLY A 201 -35.48 13.60 33.09
N LEU A 202 -35.08 12.55 32.36
CA LEU A 202 -35.73 11.24 32.49
C LEU A 202 -35.35 10.60 33.83
N LEU A 203 -36.34 9.99 34.47
CA LEU A 203 -36.28 9.41 35.80
C LEU A 203 -36.03 7.91 35.78
N THR A 204 -35.43 7.40 36.86
CA THR A 204 -35.38 5.97 37.11
C THR A 204 -36.74 5.44 37.55
N ALA A 205 -36.94 4.12 37.51
CA ALA A 205 -38.18 3.51 37.98
C ALA A 205 -38.46 3.82 39.47
N ASP A 206 -37.42 3.92 40.30
CA ASP A 206 -37.53 4.24 41.72
C ASP A 206 -37.91 5.70 41.95
N GLU A 207 -37.29 6.64 41.22
CA GLU A 207 -37.62 8.06 41.28
C GLU A 207 -39.07 8.32 40.81
N LEU A 208 -39.47 7.68 39.71
CA LEU A 208 -40.83 7.79 39.20
C LEU A 208 -41.84 7.15 40.18
N ALA A 209 -41.49 6.02 40.79
CA ALA A 209 -42.28 5.38 41.83
C ALA A 209 -42.52 6.31 43.03
N GLN A 210 -41.49 7.01 43.51
CA GLN A 210 -41.62 8.01 44.58
C GLN A 210 -42.56 9.15 44.19
N HIS A 211 -42.46 9.65 42.96
CA HIS A 211 -43.32 10.73 42.47
C HIS A 211 -44.81 10.33 42.43
N HIS A 212 -45.12 9.06 42.11
CA HIS A 212 -46.50 8.56 42.04
C HIS A 212 -46.98 7.84 43.31
N GLY A 213 -46.16 7.75 44.37
CA GLY A 213 -46.51 7.05 45.61
C GLY A 213 -46.70 5.54 45.45
N VAL A 214 -46.03 4.92 44.46
CA VAL A 214 -46.11 3.48 44.17
C VAL A 214 -44.75 2.81 44.34
N THR A 215 -44.67 1.49 44.15
CA THR A 215 -43.38 0.77 44.11
C THR A 215 -42.79 0.74 42.70
N ALA A 216 -41.48 0.61 42.57
CA ALA A 216 -40.83 0.46 41.27
C ALA A 216 -41.32 -0.76 40.48
N GLN A 217 -41.73 -1.84 41.16
CA GLN A 217 -42.38 -2.99 40.51
C GLN A 217 -43.68 -2.60 39.80
N THR A 218 -44.47 -1.69 40.39
CA THR A 218 -45.68 -1.16 39.76
C THR A 218 -45.35 -0.37 38.50
N ILE A 219 -44.30 0.46 38.53
CA ILE A 219 -43.81 1.19 37.34
C ILE A 219 -43.41 0.20 36.23
N TRP A 220 -42.62 -0.83 36.55
CA TRP A 220 -42.25 -1.86 35.58
C TRP A 220 -43.46 -2.64 35.04
N ARG A 221 -44.48 -2.88 35.86
CA ARG A 221 -45.73 -3.49 35.43
C ARG A 221 -46.46 -2.61 34.43
N TRP A 222 -46.59 -1.30 34.72
CA TRP A 222 -47.21 -0.34 33.81
C TRP A 222 -46.46 -0.23 32.49
N TYR A 223 -45.12 -0.24 32.51
CA TYR A 223 -44.30 -0.26 31.30
C TYR A 223 -44.56 -1.50 30.45
N ARG A 224 -44.57 -2.70 31.05
CA ARG A 224 -44.86 -3.96 30.34
C ARG A 224 -46.28 -4.01 29.78
N GLN A 225 -47.23 -3.35 30.44
CA GLN A 225 -48.61 -3.22 29.99
C GLN A 225 -48.81 -2.09 28.96
N GLY A 226 -47.74 -1.35 28.58
CA GLY A 226 -47.82 -0.24 27.64
C GLY A 226 -48.54 0.99 28.16
N ARG A 227 -48.74 1.11 29.48
CA ARG A 227 -49.42 2.25 30.12
C ARG A 227 -48.52 3.48 30.27
N ILE A 228 -47.21 3.26 30.33
CA ILE A 228 -46.20 4.32 30.37
C ILE A 228 -45.13 4.03 29.31
N VAL A 229 -44.52 5.09 28.77
CA VAL A 229 -43.47 4.97 27.76
C VAL A 229 -42.10 4.96 28.46
N GLY A 230 -41.25 4.01 28.11
CA GLY A 230 -39.87 3.93 28.60
C GLY A 230 -38.87 4.01 27.44
N ILE A 231 -37.81 4.77 27.63
CA ILE A 231 -36.73 4.94 26.64
C ILE A 231 -35.56 4.06 27.06
N CYS A 232 -35.20 3.11 26.20
CA CYS A 232 -34.06 2.21 26.42
C CYS A 232 -32.74 3.00 26.30
N TYR A 233 -31.85 2.82 27.27
CA TYR A 233 -30.54 3.47 27.29
C TYR A 233 -29.36 2.54 27.06
N ASN A 234 -29.57 1.22 27.06
CA ASN A 234 -28.53 0.24 26.79
C ASN A 234 -29.08 -0.97 26.01
N ASP A 235 -28.18 -1.80 25.51
CA ASP A 235 -28.51 -3.00 24.74
C ASP A 235 -29.21 -4.09 25.59
N ARG A 236 -29.20 -3.96 26.92
CA ARG A 236 -29.91 -4.84 27.86
C ARG A 236 -31.36 -4.42 28.11
N ARG A 237 -31.88 -3.45 27.33
CA ARG A 237 -33.24 -2.89 27.46
C ARG A 237 -33.53 -2.27 28.83
N SER A 238 -32.50 -1.86 29.56
CA SER A 238 -32.70 -1.00 30.73
C SER A 238 -33.27 0.34 30.26
N SER A 239 -34.28 0.83 30.95
CA SER A 239 -35.09 1.96 30.51
C SER A 239 -35.15 3.06 31.56
N LEU A 240 -35.19 4.30 31.09
CA LEU A 240 -35.54 5.47 31.86
C LEU A 240 -36.92 5.97 31.41
N PHE A 241 -37.60 6.69 32.29
CA PHE A 241 -38.98 7.10 32.09
C PHE A 241 -39.11 8.63 32.12
N PRO A 242 -39.79 9.24 31.16
CA PRO A 242 -40.17 10.64 31.29
C PRO A 242 -41.14 10.81 32.47
N LEU A 243 -41.13 11.99 33.09
CA LEU A 243 -42.16 12.35 34.05
C LEU A 243 -43.48 12.48 33.28
N GLN A 244 -44.36 11.48 33.40
CA GLN A 244 -45.66 11.47 32.76
C GLN A 244 -46.74 11.72 33.81
N GLU A 245 -47.72 12.57 33.49
CA GLU A 245 -48.99 12.59 34.22
C GLU A 245 -49.69 11.27 33.91
N VAL A 246 -49.55 10.30 34.82
CA VAL A 246 -50.29 9.04 34.73
C VAL A 246 -51.76 9.38 34.95
N ASP A 247 -52.53 9.34 33.87
CA ASP A 247 -53.97 9.61 33.86
C ASP A 247 -54.67 8.72 34.91
N GLN A 248 -54.99 9.30 36.06
CA GLN A 248 -55.51 8.57 37.23
C GLN A 248 -56.85 7.88 36.95
N GLN A 249 -57.57 8.31 35.89
CA GLN A 249 -58.86 7.77 35.47
C GLN A 249 -58.79 6.32 34.94
N ARG A 250 -57.60 5.81 34.54
CA ARG A 250 -57.42 4.41 34.11
C ARG A 250 -56.96 3.46 35.23
N LEU A 251 -56.73 3.96 36.45
CA LEU A 251 -56.26 3.15 37.58
C LEU A 251 -57.39 2.70 38.52
N THR A 252 -58.56 3.34 38.47
CA THR A 252 -59.69 3.06 39.39
C THR A 252 -60.74 2.08 38.86
N THR A 253 -60.64 1.55 37.63
CA THR A 253 -61.71 0.72 37.05
C THR A 253 -61.73 -0.75 37.50
N GLU A 254 -60.82 -1.21 38.38
CA GLU A 254 -60.85 -2.59 38.91
C GLU A 254 -60.54 -2.68 40.41
N LEU A 255 -61.21 -1.85 41.21
CA LEU A 255 -61.46 -2.14 42.64
C LEU A 255 -62.95 -1.92 42.96
N SER A 256 -63.82 -2.56 42.17
CA SER A 256 -65.22 -2.84 42.52
C SER A 256 -65.58 -4.23 42.04
#